data_AF-A0A7V9Q2B2-F1
#
_entry.id   AF-A0A7V9Q2B2-F1
#
_cell.length_a   1.000
_cell.length_b   1.000
_cell.length_c   1.000
_cell.angle_alpha   90.00
_cell.angle_beta   90.00
_cell.angle_gamma   90.00
#
_symmetry.space_group_name_H-M   'P 1'
#
loop_
_entity.id
_entity.type
_entity.pdbx_description
1 polymer ?
#
loop_
_entity_poly.entity_id
_entity_poly.type
_entity_poly.pdbx_seq_one_letter_code
_entity_poly.pdbx_strand_id
1 'polypeptide(L)'
;MERIGIDDLDAMTVDWSTYDVANPSGLKPTARHVLRPHQVKAVGAVRAGFETADRGKLIMACGTGKTFTALRIAEEHAGAGKSVLFLAPSIALVAQSLKEWSAECTVPIRPFAVCSDATAGKPIEGENATPHDLVVPPTTDPVALAEAGVQ
;
A
#
# COMPACT_ATOMS: atom_id res chain seq x y z
N MET A 1 18.53 -13.58 -4.95
CA MET A 1 17.46 -14.51 -5.34
C MET A 1 16.29 -14.22 -4.39
N GLU A 2 15.24 -13.59 -4.89
CA GLU A 2 14.08 -13.20 -4.08
C GLU A 2 13.25 -14.45 -3.78
N ARG A 3 13.00 -14.74 -2.50
CA ARG A 3 12.28 -15.94 -2.07
C ARG A 3 10.83 -15.58 -1.80
N ILE A 4 9.93 -16.01 -2.69
CA ILE A 4 8.49 -15.85 -2.56
C ILE A 4 7.95 -17.10 -1.85
N GLY A 5 7.30 -16.92 -0.69
CA GLY A 5 6.65 -18.00 0.04
C GLY A 5 5.31 -18.40 -0.56
N ILE A 6 4.76 -19.55 -0.16
CA ILE A 6 3.44 -19.97 -0.63
C ILE A 6 2.33 -19.03 -0.13
N ASP A 7 2.44 -18.54 1.10
CA ASP A 7 1.52 -17.54 1.67
C ASP A 7 1.58 -16.20 0.90
N ASP A 8 2.75 -15.87 0.34
CA ASP A 8 2.90 -14.68 -0.49
C ASP A 8 2.18 -14.85 -1.83
N LEU A 9 2.23 -16.05 -2.43
CA LEU A 9 1.49 -16.40 -3.65
C LEU A 9 -0.03 -16.34 -3.42
N ASP A 10 -0.51 -16.90 -2.31
CA ASP A 10 -1.94 -16.85 -1.95
C ASP A 10 -2.42 -15.41 -1.70
N ALA A 11 -1.54 -14.55 -1.18
CA ALA A 11 -1.83 -13.13 -0.95
C ALA A 11 -1.63 -12.24 -2.19
N MET A 12 -1.23 -12.80 -3.35
CA MET A 12 -1.16 -12.04 -4.59
C MET A 12 -2.55 -11.71 -5.12
N THR A 13 -2.69 -10.57 -5.79
CA THR A 13 -3.91 -10.17 -6.48
C THR A 13 -4.09 -10.91 -7.81
N VAL A 14 -3.95 -12.24 -7.80
CA VAL A 14 -4.00 -13.11 -8.97
C VAL A 14 -5.07 -14.18 -8.77
N ASP A 15 -5.97 -14.32 -9.74
CA ASP A 15 -6.97 -15.39 -9.75
C ASP A 15 -6.32 -16.69 -10.23
N TRP A 16 -5.73 -17.44 -9.29
CA TRP A 16 -5.07 -18.71 -9.56
C TRP A 16 -5.99 -19.78 -10.16
N SER A 17 -7.32 -19.66 -9.98
CA SER A 17 -8.28 -20.59 -10.59
C SER A 17 -8.32 -20.48 -12.13
N THR A 18 -7.84 -19.35 -12.66
CA THR A 18 -7.77 -19.07 -14.10
C THR A 18 -6.42 -19.38 -14.73
N TYR A 19 -5.45 -19.86 -13.92
CA TYR A 19 -4.10 -20.15 -14.42
C TYR A 19 -4.08 -21.37 -15.33
N ASP A 20 -3.52 -21.19 -16.53
CA ASP A 20 -3.30 -22.24 -17.50
C ASP A 20 -1.80 -22.38 -17.76
N VAL A 21 -1.24 -23.58 -17.51
CA VAL A 21 0.18 -23.89 -17.75
C VAL A 21 0.53 -23.77 -19.23
N ALA A 22 -0.42 -24.04 -20.14
CA ALA A 22 -0.22 -23.89 -21.58
C ALA A 22 -0.30 -22.42 -22.05
N ASN A 23 -0.87 -21.53 -21.23
CA ASN A 23 -0.97 -20.10 -21.51
C ASN A 23 -0.68 -19.24 -20.27
N PRO A 24 0.61 -19.14 -19.86
CA PRO A 24 1.00 -18.45 -18.63
C PRO A 24 0.67 -16.95 -18.62
N SER A 25 0.51 -16.33 -19.79
CA SER A 25 0.18 -14.91 -19.94
C SER A 25 -1.31 -14.60 -19.72
N GLY A 26 -2.16 -15.62 -19.56
CA GLY A 26 -3.61 -15.47 -19.35
C GLY A 26 -4.04 -15.13 -17.93
N LEU A 27 -3.10 -14.94 -16.99
CA LEU A 27 -3.38 -14.65 -15.58
C LEU A 27 -4.24 -13.39 -15.42
N LYS A 28 -5.36 -13.53 -14.71
CA LYS A 28 -6.26 -12.42 -14.41
C LYS A 28 -6.01 -11.90 -12.99
N PRO A 29 -6.02 -10.58 -12.79
CA PRO A 29 -6.00 -10.05 -11.44
C PRO A 29 -7.33 -10.34 -10.72
N THR A 30 -7.27 -10.50 -9.41
CA THR A 30 -8.48 -10.60 -8.58
C THR A 30 -9.27 -9.29 -8.63
N ALA A 31 -10.59 -9.38 -8.37
CA ALA A 31 -11.42 -8.20 -8.27
C ALA A 31 -11.01 -7.37 -7.04
N ARG A 32 -10.79 -6.07 -7.25
CA ARG A 32 -10.53 -5.11 -6.17
C ARG A 32 -11.69 -5.05 -5.18
N HIS A 33 -11.38 -4.67 -3.95
CA HIS A 33 -12.34 -4.42 -2.90
C HIS A 33 -13.33 -3.31 -3.30
N VAL A 34 -14.59 -3.51 -2.92
CA VAL A 34 -15.65 -2.52 -3.02
C VAL A 34 -15.96 -1.98 -1.63
N LEU A 35 -16.11 -0.66 -1.50
CA LEU A 35 -16.46 -0.02 -0.24
C LEU A 35 -17.77 -0.59 0.32
N ARG A 36 -17.71 -1.03 1.58
CA ARG A 36 -18.90 -1.42 2.34
C ARG A 36 -19.69 -0.18 2.79
N PRO A 37 -20.99 -0.30 3.13
CA PRO A 37 -21.82 0.85 3.49
C PRO A 37 -21.24 1.75 4.60
N HIS A 38 -20.62 1.17 5.63
CA HIS A 38 -19.98 1.94 6.69
C HIS A 38 -18.72 2.69 6.23
N GLN A 39 -17.99 2.14 5.26
CA GLN A 39 -16.82 2.78 4.68
C GLN A 39 -17.24 3.92 3.73
N VAL A 40 -18.30 3.74 2.93
CA VAL A 40 -18.90 4.82 2.12
C VAL A 40 -19.30 6.00 3.02
N LYS A 41 -19.96 5.71 4.15
CA LYS A 41 -20.30 6.74 5.15
C LYS A 41 -19.06 7.42 5.73
N ALA A 42 -18.01 6.66 6.05
CA ALA A 42 -16.76 7.19 6.59
C ALA A 42 -16.06 8.13 5.58
N VAL A 43 -15.92 7.71 4.32
CA VAL A 43 -15.35 8.52 3.24
C VAL A 43 -16.14 9.82 3.07
N GLY A 44 -17.47 9.75 2.99
CA GLY A 44 -18.32 10.93 2.85
C GLY A 44 -18.22 11.90 4.04
N ALA A 45 -18.13 11.38 5.27
CA ALA A 45 -17.96 12.21 6.46
C ALA A 45 -16.59 12.91 6.49
N VAL A 46 -15.53 12.22 6.05
CA VAL A 46 -14.19 12.79 5.96
C VAL A 46 -14.12 13.87 4.87
N ARG A 47 -14.71 13.62 3.70
CA ARG A 47 -14.84 14.64 2.63
C ARG A 47 -15.50 15.92 3.16
N ALA A 48 -16.68 15.80 3.76
CA ALA A 48 -17.42 16.94 4.30
C ALA A 48 -16.64 17.65 5.43
N GLY A 49 -15.91 16.90 6.27
CA GLY A 49 -15.06 17.48 7.31
C GLY A 49 -13.96 18.38 6.75
N PHE A 50 -13.30 17.94 5.67
CA PHE A 50 -12.22 18.70 5.04
C PHE A 50 -12.70 19.95 4.27
N GLU A 51 -13.99 20.12 4.03
CA GLU A 51 -14.55 21.37 3.47
C GLU A 51 -14.48 22.54 4.47
N THR A 52 -14.39 22.24 5.77
CA THR A 52 -14.48 23.25 6.86
C THR A 52 -13.31 23.23 7.83
N ALA A 53 -12.44 22.22 7.77
CA ALA A 53 -11.31 22.08 8.67
C ALA A 53 -10.14 21.35 8.00
N ASP A 54 -8.90 21.75 8.30
CA ASP A 54 -7.70 21.12 7.75
C ASP A 54 -7.30 19.81 8.47
N ARG A 55 -7.97 19.47 9.58
CA ARG A 55 -7.61 18.34 10.44
C ARG A 55 -8.85 17.60 10.93
N GLY A 56 -8.80 16.28 10.88
CA GLY A 56 -9.86 15.40 11.36
C GLY A 56 -9.33 14.10 11.97
N LYS A 57 -10.21 13.34 12.62
CA LYS A 57 -9.89 12.03 13.20
C LYS A 57 -10.94 11.01 12.78
N LEU A 58 -10.51 9.96 12.08
CA LEU A 58 -11.36 8.83 11.71
C LEU A 58 -11.23 7.71 12.76
N ILE A 59 -12.28 7.49 13.55
CA ILE A 59 -12.33 6.42 14.55
C ILE A 59 -13.07 5.22 13.96
N MET A 60 -12.40 4.08 13.95
CA MET A 60 -12.92 2.83 13.39
C MET A 60 -12.41 1.65 14.21
N ALA A 61 -13.27 0.64 14.41
CA ALA A 61 -12.88 -0.59 15.11
C ALA A 61 -11.83 -1.40 14.33
N CYS A 62 -11.11 -2.29 15.01
CA CYS A 62 -10.23 -3.27 14.36
C CYS A 62 -11.02 -4.20 13.42
N GLY A 63 -10.40 -4.63 12.31
CA GLY A 63 -11.03 -5.48 11.30
C GLY A 63 -12.04 -4.80 10.37
N THR A 64 -12.40 -3.53 10.59
CA THR A 64 -13.40 -2.82 9.76
C THR A 64 -12.87 -2.26 8.43
N GLY A 65 -11.62 -2.56 8.08
CA GLY A 65 -10.97 -2.12 6.84
C GLY A 65 -10.46 -0.68 6.88
N LYS A 66 -9.80 -0.28 7.98
CA LYS A 66 -9.23 1.07 8.15
C LYS A 66 -8.22 1.42 7.06
N THR A 67 -7.30 0.50 6.75
CA THR A 67 -6.24 0.67 5.76
C THR A 67 -6.82 0.91 4.36
N PHE A 68 -7.78 0.09 3.94
CA PHE A 68 -8.49 0.25 2.67
C PHE A 68 -9.34 1.55 2.64
N THR A 69 -10.01 1.88 3.74
CA THR A 69 -10.80 3.13 3.82
C THR A 69 -9.89 4.36 3.71
N ALA A 70 -8.70 4.33 4.34
CA ALA A 70 -7.71 5.40 4.23
C ALA A 70 -7.19 5.58 2.80
N LEU A 71 -6.98 4.48 2.05
CA LEU A 71 -6.65 4.55 0.62
C LEU A 71 -7.73 5.31 -0.15
N ARG A 72 -9.00 4.94 0.02
CA ARG A 72 -10.12 5.58 -0.71
C ARG A 72 -10.26 7.06 -0.37
N ILE A 73 -10.04 7.42 0.89
CA ILE A 73 -9.97 8.84 1.31
C ILE A 73 -8.81 9.56 0.63
N ALA A 74 -7.63 8.95 0.58
CA ALA A 74 -6.45 9.53 -0.05
C ALA A 74 -6.66 9.74 -1.56
N GLU A 75 -7.24 8.76 -2.26
CA GLU A 75 -7.57 8.87 -3.69
C GLU A 75 -8.59 9.97 -3.96
N GLU A 76 -9.62 10.09 -3.13
CA GLU A 76 -10.69 11.08 -3.32
C GLU A 76 -10.23 12.50 -2.98
N HIS A 77 -9.45 12.66 -1.90
CA HIS A 77 -9.05 13.97 -1.39
C HIS A 77 -7.77 14.51 -2.03
N ALA A 78 -6.74 13.68 -2.20
CA ALA A 78 -5.49 14.09 -2.83
C ALA A 78 -5.60 13.94 -4.36
N GLY A 79 -6.05 12.78 -4.85
CA GLY A 79 -6.13 12.50 -6.28
C GLY A 79 -4.76 12.38 -6.98
N ALA A 80 -4.79 12.39 -8.31
CA ALA A 80 -3.59 12.19 -9.13
C ALA A 80 -2.63 13.39 -9.04
N GLY A 81 -1.31 13.11 -9.04
CA GLY A 81 -0.26 14.14 -9.02
C GLY A 81 -0.08 14.86 -7.68
N LYS A 82 -0.69 14.35 -6.61
CA LYS A 82 -0.51 14.85 -5.23
C LYS A 82 0.24 13.83 -4.38
N SER A 83 0.74 14.31 -3.25
CA SER A 83 1.52 13.51 -2.30
C SER A 83 0.71 13.18 -1.05
N VAL A 84 0.86 11.95 -0.55
CA VAL A 84 0.25 11.47 0.69
C VAL A 84 1.33 10.97 1.63
N LEU A 85 1.35 11.45 2.86
CA LEU A 85 2.25 10.97 3.91
C LEU A 85 1.51 9.97 4.81
N PHE A 86 1.91 8.70 4.74
CA PHE A 86 1.40 7.64 5.61
C PHE A 86 2.41 7.36 6.72
N LEU A 87 1.98 7.44 7.98
CA LEU A 87 2.83 7.20 9.15
C LEU A 87 2.31 5.99 9.93
N ALA A 88 3.20 5.06 10.26
CA ALA A 88 2.89 3.88 11.07
C ALA A 88 4.00 3.63 12.10
N PRO A 89 3.69 2.96 13.22
CA PRO A 89 4.65 2.76 14.32
C PRO A 89 5.65 1.62 14.07
N SER A 90 5.52 0.86 12.98
CA SER A 90 6.44 -0.23 12.65
C SER A 90 6.62 -0.41 11.14
N ILE A 91 7.78 -0.92 10.73
CA ILE A 91 8.11 -1.24 9.33
C ILE A 91 7.11 -2.25 8.78
N ALA A 92 6.78 -3.30 9.54
CA ALA A 92 5.78 -4.30 9.15
C ALA A 92 4.40 -3.70 8.84
N LEU A 93 3.96 -2.67 9.60
CA LEU A 93 2.68 -2.00 9.32
C LEU A 93 2.75 -1.10 8.08
N VAL A 94 3.89 -0.46 7.83
CA VAL A 94 4.12 0.28 6.57
C VAL A 94 4.08 -0.68 5.39
N ALA A 95 4.80 -1.79 5.48
CA ALA A 95 4.84 -2.85 4.48
C ALA A 95 3.44 -3.40 4.15
N GLN A 96 2.68 -3.78 5.18
CA GLN A 96 1.31 -4.28 5.03
C GLN A 96 0.40 -3.24 4.38
N SER A 97 0.50 -1.98 4.80
CA SER A 97 -0.30 -0.89 4.25
C SER A 97 0.06 -0.62 2.80
N LEU A 98 1.34 -0.65 2.46
CA LEU A 98 1.83 -0.46 1.10
C LEU A 98 1.40 -1.60 0.17
N LYS A 99 1.48 -2.86 0.62
CA LYS A 99 0.99 -4.01 -0.14
C LYS A 99 -0.50 -3.88 -0.46
N GLU A 100 -1.32 -3.59 0.57
CA GLU A 100 -2.76 -3.35 0.41
C GLU A 100 -3.04 -2.18 -0.53
N TRP A 101 -2.35 -1.05 -0.36
CA TRP A 101 -2.57 0.13 -1.19
C TRP A 101 -2.17 -0.09 -2.65
N SER A 102 -1.07 -0.82 -2.90
CA SER A 102 -0.62 -1.15 -4.26
C SER A 102 -1.58 -2.12 -4.97
N ALA A 103 -2.16 -3.06 -4.22
CA ALA A 103 -3.17 -3.99 -4.71
C ALA A 103 -4.49 -3.29 -5.06
N GLU A 104 -4.92 -2.36 -4.20
CA GLU A 104 -6.27 -1.81 -4.22
C GLU A 104 -6.40 -0.44 -4.89
N CYS A 105 -5.29 0.25 -5.17
CA CYS A 105 -5.33 1.57 -5.77
C CYS A 105 -5.96 1.53 -7.17
N THR A 106 -6.77 2.54 -7.42
CA THR A 106 -7.37 2.90 -8.71
C THR A 106 -6.69 4.11 -9.32
N VAL A 107 -6.16 5.01 -8.48
CA VAL A 107 -5.22 6.05 -8.89
C VAL A 107 -3.80 5.50 -8.73
N PRO A 108 -2.98 5.44 -9.78
CA PRO A 108 -1.61 4.94 -9.69
C PRO A 108 -0.81 5.69 -8.62
N ILE A 109 -0.16 4.95 -7.73
CA ILE A 109 0.70 5.51 -6.67
C ILE A 109 2.17 5.20 -6.95
N ARG A 110 3.04 6.15 -6.62
CA ARG A 110 4.50 5.96 -6.58
C ARG A 110 4.95 5.98 -5.12
N PRO A 111 5.17 4.81 -4.50
CA PRO A 111 5.52 4.76 -3.08
C PRO A 111 6.99 5.09 -2.82
N PHE A 112 7.22 5.76 -1.70
CA PHE A 112 8.55 5.98 -1.12
C PHE A 112 8.54 5.46 0.31
N ALA A 113 9.56 4.70 0.68
CA ALA A 113 9.73 4.22 2.05
C ALA A 113 10.78 5.08 2.77
N VAL A 114 10.42 5.59 3.95
CA VAL A 114 11.32 6.35 4.83
C VAL A 114 11.41 5.61 6.14
N CYS A 115 12.55 4.95 6.37
CA CYS A 115 12.82 4.17 7.57
C CYS A 115 14.26 4.41 8.02
N SER A 116 14.49 4.50 9.34
CA SER A 116 15.84 4.62 9.89
C SER A 116 16.67 3.34 9.71
N ASP A 117 16.00 2.19 9.56
CA ASP A 117 16.63 0.93 9.24
C ASP A 117 16.81 0.79 7.73
N ALA A 118 18.04 1.01 7.27
CA ALA A 118 18.42 0.89 5.86
C ALA A 118 18.42 -0.56 5.36
N THR A 119 18.28 -1.57 6.23
CA THR A 119 18.23 -3.00 5.85
C THR A 119 16.82 -3.47 5.52
N ALA A 120 15.80 -2.72 5.92
CA ALA A 120 14.39 -3.10 5.80
C ALA A 120 13.89 -3.37 4.36
N GLY A 121 14.59 -2.84 3.35
CA GLY A 121 14.33 -3.11 1.93
C GLY A 121 15.60 -3.39 1.12
N LYS A 122 16.71 -3.78 1.76
CA LYS A 122 17.95 -4.18 1.06
C LYS A 122 18.09 -5.70 1.02
N PRO A 123 18.43 -6.30 -0.14
CA PRO A 123 18.81 -7.71 -0.23
C PRO A 123 19.94 -8.01 0.75
N ILE A 124 19.74 -8.97 1.66
CA ILE A 124 20.83 -9.52 2.47
C ILE A 124 21.38 -10.72 1.70
N GLU A 125 22.65 -10.66 1.29
CA GLU A 125 23.32 -11.77 0.62
C GLU A 125 23.76 -12.83 1.65
N GLY A 126 23.39 -14.10 1.44
CA GLY A 126 23.81 -15.24 2.25
C GLY A 126 22.69 -16.28 2.51
N GLU A 127 23.05 -17.44 3.05
CA GLU A 127 22.13 -18.55 3.36
C GLU A 127 21.08 -18.22 4.45
N ASN A 128 21.23 -17.08 5.15
CA ASN A 128 20.37 -16.61 6.23
C ASN A 128 19.61 -15.32 5.90
N ALA A 129 19.24 -15.10 4.63
CA ALA A 129 18.45 -13.93 4.24
C ALA A 129 17.09 -13.90 4.96
N THR A 130 16.86 -12.89 5.80
CA THR A 130 15.55 -12.62 6.40
C THR A 130 14.59 -12.06 5.35
N PRO A 131 13.29 -12.37 5.39
CA PRO A 131 12.31 -11.74 4.52
C PRO A 131 12.41 -10.21 4.59
N HIS A 132 12.37 -9.53 3.44
CA HIS A 132 12.28 -8.08 3.42
C HIS A 132 10.85 -7.69 3.75
N ASP A 133 10.68 -6.84 4.76
CA ASP A 133 9.37 -6.28 5.05
C ASP A 133 8.96 -5.29 3.94
N LEU A 134 9.90 -4.51 3.40
CA LEU A 134 9.60 -3.51 2.36
C LEU A 134 10.03 -3.98 0.96
N VAL A 135 9.09 -3.88 0.01
CA VAL A 135 9.30 -4.12 -1.42
C VAL A 135 9.97 -2.92 -2.11
N VAL A 136 10.07 -1.78 -1.42
CA VAL A 136 10.71 -0.54 -1.91
C VAL A 136 11.92 -0.23 -1.02
N PRO A 137 13.11 0.07 -1.59
CA PRO A 137 14.27 0.43 -0.80
C PRO A 137 14.00 1.67 0.07
N PRO A 138 14.23 1.62 1.38
CA PRO A 138 14.05 2.78 2.23
C PRO A 138 15.18 3.80 2.02
N THR A 139 14.85 5.08 2.13
CA THR A 139 15.84 6.17 2.16
C THR A 139 15.49 7.17 3.26
N THR A 140 16.52 7.74 3.90
CA THR A 140 16.41 8.87 4.84
C THR A 140 17.00 10.16 4.26
N ASP A 141 17.51 10.12 3.03
CA ASP A 141 18.10 11.29 2.37
C ASP A 141 16.99 12.21 1.83
N PRO A 142 16.84 13.43 2.37
CA PRO A 142 15.81 14.36 1.93
C PRO A 142 16.02 14.86 0.49
N VAL A 143 17.26 14.92 0.00
CA VAL A 143 17.57 15.35 -1.37
C VAL A 143 17.11 14.27 -2.35
N ALA A 144 17.46 13.01 -2.08
CA ALA A 144 17.04 11.87 -2.90
C ALA A 144 15.51 11.75 -2.98
N LEU A 145 14.80 12.00 -1.87
CA LEU A 145 13.33 12.01 -1.84
C LEU A 145 12.74 13.14 -2.69
N ALA A 146 13.32 14.35 -2.62
CA ALA A 146 12.86 15.50 -3.40
C ALA A 146 13.08 15.27 -4.90
N GLU A 147 14.24 14.78 -5.31
CA GLU A 147 14.54 14.49 -6.71
C GLU A 147 13.64 13.39 -7.28
N ALA A 148 13.37 12.35 -6.50
CA ALA A 148 12.52 11.25 -6.96
C ALA A 148 11.03 11.61 -7.06
N GLY A 149 10.58 12.67 -6.39
CA GLY A 149 9.19 13.13 -6.37
C GLY A 149 8.80 14.14 -7.47
N VAL A 150 9.74 14.62 -8.29
CA VAL A 150 9.54 15.72 -9.27
C VAL A 150 9.33 15.22 -10.72
N GLN A 151 8.99 13.94 -10.92
CA GLN A 151 8.77 13.34 -12.24
C GLN A 151 7.30 13.08 -12.58
#